data_AF-A0A8T4PAS7-F1
#
_entry.id   AF-A0A8T4PAS7-F1
#
_cell.length_a   1.000
_cell.length_b   1.000
_cell.length_c   1.000
_cell.angle_alpha   90.00
_cell.angle_beta   90.00
_cell.angle_gamma   90.00
#
_symmetry.space_group_name_H-M   'P 1'
#
loop_
_entity.id
_entity.type
_entity.pdbx_description
1 polymer ?
#
loop_
_entity_poly.entity_id
_entity_poly.type
_entity_poly.pdbx_seq_one_letter_code
_entity_poly.pdbx_strand_id
1 'polypeptide(L)' 'MDASQIYILISIILLLIIAIVIFFAKKDKKQKPLTPLAGLAFAFIIAGIVFGKSRAAGYSLIGAGVLLAIIDIVIKFKKK' A
#
# COMPACT_ATOMS: atom_id res chain seq x y z
N MET A 1 9.45 30.08 -4.22
CA MET A 1 8.54 28.96 -4.53
C MET A 1 7.45 28.97 -3.49
N ASP A 2 6.20 29.02 -3.90
CA ASP A 2 5.10 28.94 -2.94
C ASP A 2 5.09 27.59 -2.25
N ALA A 3 4.68 27.55 -0.98
CA ALA A 3 4.60 26.31 -0.21
C ALA A 3 3.83 25.21 -0.96
N SER A 4 2.76 25.58 -1.65
CA SER A 4 1.95 24.69 -2.50
C SER A 4 2.76 24.08 -3.65
N GLN A 5 3.63 24.85 -4.31
CA GLN A 5 4.48 24.33 -5.39
C GLN A 5 5.53 23.35 -4.85
N ILE A 6 6.05 23.58 -3.65
CA ILE A 6 7.00 22.69 -2.99
C ILE A 6 6.33 21.33 -2.66
N TYR A 7 5.11 21.34 -2.10
CA TYR A 7 4.37 20.10 -1.80
C TYR A 7 4.03 19.27 -3.05
N ILE A 8 3.63 19.93 -4.13
CA ILE A 8 3.35 19.26 -5.40
C ILE A 8 4.64 18.63 -5.96
N LEU A 9 5.74 19.38 -5.94
CA LEU A 9 7.04 18.88 -6.41
C LEU A 9 7.51 17.65 -5.61
N ILE A 10 7.40 17.68 -4.28
CA ILE A 10 7.73 16.54 -3.41
C ILE A 10 6.84 15.33 -3.75
N SER A 11 5.54 15.56 -3.95
CA SER A 11 4.59 14.48 -4.28
C SER A 11 4.92 13.82 -5.63
N ILE A 12 5.31 14.61 -6.64
CA ILE A 12 5.73 14.09 -7.95
C ILE A 12 7.02 13.28 -7.83
N ILE A 13 8.02 13.80 -7.12
CA ILE A 13 9.29 13.09 -6.90
C ILE A 13 9.04 11.77 -6.17
N LEU A 14 8.19 11.77 -5.14
CA LEU A 14 7.83 10.57 -4.39
C LEU A 14 7.15 9.53 -5.29
N LEU A 15 6.20 9.96 -6.12
CA LEU A 15 5.52 9.08 -7.07
C LEU A 15 6.49 8.47 -8.09
N LEU A 16 7.45 9.27 -8.58
CA LEU A 16 8.51 8.83 -9.48
C LEU A 16 9.39 7.75 -8.83
N ILE A 17 9.79 7.96 -7.57
CA ILE A 17 10.58 6.97 -6.81
C ILE A 17 9.81 5.65 -6.66
N ILE A 18 8.53 5.72 -6.27
CA ILE A 18 7.66 4.53 -6.15
C ILE A 18 7.57 3.79 -7.48
N ALA A 19 7.34 4.51 -8.58
CA ALA A 19 7.26 3.94 -9.92
C ALA A 19 8.57 3.22 -10.33
N ILE A 20 9.72 3.84 -10.09
CA ILE A 20 11.05 3.26 -10.35
C ILE A 20 11.22 1.99 -9.51
N VAL A 21 10.95 2.04 -8.20
CA VAL A 21 11.09 0.89 -7.31
C VAL A 21 10.22 -0.27 -7.78
N ILE A 22 8.96 -0.03 -8.14
CA ILE A 22 8.05 -1.06 -8.64
C ILE A 22 8.55 -1.65 -9.97
N PHE A 23 9.02 -0.80 -10.89
CA PHE A 23 9.53 -1.22 -12.18
C PHE A 23 10.76 -2.13 -12.04
N PHE A 24 11.72 -1.75 -11.19
CA PHE A 24 12.93 -2.55 -10.93
C PHE A 24 12.66 -3.79 -10.06
N ALA A 25 11.67 -3.75 -9.16
CA ALA A 25 11.24 -4.92 -8.38
C ALA A 25 10.56 -6.00 -9.24
N LYS A 26 10.15 -5.66 -10.48
CA LYS A 26 9.48 -6.54 -11.44
C LYS A 26 10.48 -7.48 -12.17
N LYS A 27 11.40 -8.11 -11.44
CA LYS A 27 12.38 -9.06 -12.00
C LYS A 27 11.81 -10.49 -11.96
N ASP A 28 11.31 -10.97 -13.09
CA ASP A 28 11.12 -12.38 -13.46
C ASP A 28 10.48 -13.34 -12.43
N LYS A 29 9.41 -12.92 -11.77
CA LYS A 29 8.54 -13.86 -11.04
C LYS A 29 7.21 -13.95 -11.77
N LYS A 30 6.87 -15.15 -12.28
CA LYS A 30 5.52 -15.52 -12.71
C LYS A 30 4.54 -14.86 -11.74
N GLN A 31 3.77 -13.90 -12.23
CA GLN A 31 2.93 -13.05 -11.38
C GLN A 31 2.02 -13.96 -10.57
N LYS A 32 2.36 -14.19 -9.29
CA LYS A 32 1.48 -14.97 -8.42
C LYS A 32 0.22 -14.11 -8.28
N PRO A 33 -0.96 -14.63 -8.61
CA PRO A 33 -2.19 -13.86 -8.54
C PRO A 33 -2.30 -13.24 -7.14
N LEU A 34 -2.83 -12.02 -7.10
CA LEU A 34 -3.23 -11.39 -5.84
C LEU A 34 -4.15 -12.36 -5.11
N THR A 35 -3.79 -12.70 -3.87
CA THR A 35 -4.67 -13.50 -3.05
C THR A 35 -5.90 -12.66 -2.69
N PRO A 36 -7.07 -13.28 -2.49
CA PRO A 36 -8.26 -12.57 -2.02
C PRO A 36 -7.98 -11.78 -0.72
N LEU A 37 -7.11 -12.32 0.14
CA LEU A 37 -6.69 -11.70 1.39
C LEU A 37 -5.86 -10.42 1.16
N ALA A 38 -4.95 -10.42 0.18
CA ALA A 38 -4.23 -9.21 -0.21
C ALA A 38 -5.18 -8.15 -0.77
N GLY A 39 -6.17 -8.54 -1.58
CA GLY A 39 -7.21 -7.62 -2.05
C GLY A 39 -8.01 -6.98 -0.91
N LEU A 40 -8.41 -7.78 0.09
CA LEU A 40 -9.10 -7.29 1.27
C LEU A 40 -8.21 -6.33 2.09
N ALA A 41 -6.94 -6.68 2.29
CA ALA A 41 -5.97 -5.83 2.97
C ALA A 41 -5.84 -4.45 2.30
N PHE A 42 -5.71 -4.41 0.98
CA PHE A 42 -5.68 -3.16 0.23
C PHE A 42 -6.98 -2.36 0.36
N ALA A 43 -8.14 -3.02 0.32
CA ALA A 43 -9.42 -2.35 0.52
C ALA A 43 -9.50 -1.66 1.89
N PHE A 44 -9.03 -2.33 2.95
CA PHE A 44 -8.97 -1.75 4.30
C PHE A 44 -8.00 -0.56 4.39
N ILE A 45 -6.83 -0.65 3.76
CA ILE A 45 -5.85 0.46 3.73
C ILE A 45 -6.44 1.66 2.99
N ILE A 46 -7.03 1.44 1.80
CA ILE A 46 -7.65 2.51 1.01
C ILE A 46 -8.81 3.13 1.78
N ALA A 47 -9.68 2.31 2.39
CA ALA A 47 -10.77 2.81 3.22
C ALA A 47 -10.23 3.65 4.39
N GLY A 48 -9.19 3.22 5.08
CA GLY A 48 -8.60 3.99 6.18
C GLY A 48 -7.98 5.33 5.75
N ILE A 49 -7.41 5.40 4.54
CA ILE A 49 -6.94 6.65 3.95
C ILE A 49 -8.12 7.60 3.65
N VAL A 50 -9.20 7.09 3.05
CA VAL A 50 -10.41 7.87 2.70
C VAL A 50 -11.15 8.34 3.96
N PHE A 51 -11.28 7.48 4.96
CA PHE A 51 -11.90 7.78 6.26
C PHE A 51 -10.96 8.52 7.22
N GLY A 52 -9.77 8.93 6.79
CA GLY A 52 -8.75 9.61 7.60
C GLY A 52 -9.21 10.91 8.29
N LYS A 53 -10.39 11.42 7.93
CA LYS A 53 -11.07 12.52 8.62
C LYS A 53 -11.42 12.15 10.08
N SER A 54 -11.82 10.90 10.34
CA SER A 54 -11.92 10.35 11.69
C SER A 54 -10.66 9.55 12.00
N ARG A 55 -9.64 10.23 12.57
CA ARG A 55 -8.31 9.67 12.85
C ARG A 55 -8.37 8.27 13.49
N ALA A 56 -9.25 8.06 14.46
CA ALA A 56 -9.43 6.78 15.12
C ALA A 56 -9.84 5.66 14.13
N ALA A 57 -10.92 5.86 13.36
CA ALA A 57 -11.38 4.85 12.41
C ALA A 57 -10.40 4.66 11.25
N GLY A 58 -9.79 5.75 10.76
CA GLY A 58 -8.77 5.72 9.72
C GLY A 58 -7.56 4.86 10.11
N TYR A 59 -6.99 5.09 11.30
CA TYR A 59 -5.86 4.31 11.79
C TYR A 59 -6.23 2.85 12.10
N SER A 60 -7.43 2.59 12.63
CA SER A 60 -7.91 1.22 12.85
C SER A 60 -8.06 0.45 11.53
N LEU A 61 -8.60 1.09 10.49
CA LEU A 61 -8.76 0.48 9.16
C LEU A 61 -7.40 0.21 8.50
N ILE A 62 -6.48 1.17 8.54
CA ILE A 62 -5.10 0.98 8.05
C ILE A 62 -4.42 -0.15 8.81
N GLY A 63 -4.51 -0.15 10.14
CA GLY A 63 -3.93 -1.19 11.00
C GLY A 63 -4.49 -2.59 10.68
N ALA A 64 -5.81 -2.72 10.55
CA ALA A 64 -6.46 -3.96 10.14
C ALA A 64 -5.98 -4.45 8.76
N GLY A 65 -5.88 -3.53 7.79
CA GLY A 65 -5.37 -3.85 6.46
C GLY A 65 -3.91 -4.33 6.48
N VAL A 66 -3.04 -3.68 7.27
CA VAL A 66 -1.64 -4.11 7.44
C VAL A 66 -1.56 -5.49 8.11
N LEU A 67 -2.36 -5.74 9.16
CA LEU A 67 -2.41 -7.05 9.81
C LEU A 67 -2.84 -8.16 8.83
N LEU A 68 -3.86 -7.91 8.01
CA LEU A 68 -4.30 -8.84 6.98
C LEU A 68 -3.20 -9.11 5.94
N ALA A 69 -2.45 -8.09 5.53
CA ALA A 69 -1.32 -8.25 4.63
C ALA A 69 -0.21 -9.13 5.23
N ILE A 70 0.10 -8.95 6.51
CA ILE A 70 1.09 -9.79 7.22
C ILE A 70 0.61 -11.24 7.27
N ILE A 71 -0.66 -11.47 7.62
CA ILE A 71 -1.25 -12.82 7.65
C ILE A 71 -1.15 -13.49 6.27
N ASP A 72 -1.48 -12.78 5.19
CA ASP A 72 -1.36 -13.29 3.83
C ASP A 72 0.08 -13.71 3.50
N ILE A 73 1.06 -12.86 3.83
CA ILE A 73 2.48 -13.13 3.61
C ILE A 73 2.90 -14.39 4.35
N VAL A 74 2.53 -14.53 5.63
CA VAL A 74 2.87 -15.69 6.46
C VAL A 74 2.23 -16.97 5.91
N ILE A 75 0.95 -16.95 5.54
CA ILE A 75 0.26 -18.10 4.93
C ILE A 75 0.94 -18.52 3.62
N LYS A 76 1.30 -17.54 2.79
CA LYS A 76 1.96 -17.77 1.49
C LYS A 76 3.39 -18.29 1.64
N PHE A 77 4.07 -17.93 2.72
CA PHE A 77 5.40 -18.45 3.06
C PHE A 77 5.33 -19.89 3.54
N LYS A 78 4.30 -20.24 4.33
CA LYS A 78 4.08 -21.59 4.86
C LYS A 78 3.60 -22.61 3.82
N LYS A 79 2.98 -22.13 2.73
CA LYS A 79 2.52 -22.95 1.58
C LYS A 79 3.59 -23.20 0.51
N LYS A 80 4.79 -22.64 0.67
CA LYS A 80 5.91 -22.78 -0.27
C LYS A 80 6.97 -23.68 0.34
#